data_AF-A0A3C0AJB7-F1
#
_entry.id   AF-A0A3C0AJB7-F1
#
_cell.length_a   1.000
_cell.length_b   1.000
_cell.length_c   1.000
_cell.angle_alpha   90.00
_cell.angle_beta   90.00
_cell.angle_gamma   90.00
#
_symmetry.space_group_name_H-M   'P 1'
#
loop_
_entity.id
_entity.type
_entity.pdbx_description
1 polymer ?
#
loop_
_entity_poly.entity_id
_entity_poly.type
_entity_poly.pdbx_seq_one_letter_code
_entity_poly.pdbx_strand_id
1 'polypeptide(L)'
;TGTSGTGGHAVTDEQGKYQVLHRTDQAGIQPGKYLVTFSKITQKDGTPIPEGKGLADVDWMQGIPPQYSKAENSKVKAEIAETPANIDFELKF
;
A
#
# COMPACT_ATOMS: atom_id res chain seq x y z
N THR A 1 -8.98 -12.60 16.55
CA THR A 1 -9.46 -13.26 15.32
C THR A 1 -8.85 -12.52 14.15
N GLY A 2 -7.85 -13.13 13.52
CA GLY A 2 -7.18 -12.60 12.34
C GLY A 2 -7.92 -13.02 11.07
N THR A 3 -7.74 -12.27 10.01
CA THR A 3 -8.30 -12.57 8.69
C THR A 3 -7.80 -13.94 8.20
N SER A 4 -8.69 -14.75 7.64
CA SER A 4 -8.33 -16.02 6.99
C SER A 4 -7.58 -15.82 5.67
N GLY A 5 -7.71 -14.64 5.05
CA GLY A 5 -7.00 -14.28 3.81
C GLY A 5 -5.55 -13.86 4.02
N THR A 6 -4.73 -14.04 2.99
CA THR A 6 -3.29 -13.69 3.02
C THR A 6 -3.01 -12.19 2.82
N GLY A 7 -4.05 -11.39 2.62
CA GLY A 7 -3.95 -9.98 2.24
C GLY A 7 -3.67 -9.82 0.74
N GLY A 8 -3.22 -8.63 0.38
CA GLY A 8 -3.01 -8.24 -1.00
C GLY A 8 -2.08 -7.05 -1.12
N HIS A 9 -1.97 -6.53 -2.34
CA HIS A 9 -1.19 -5.34 -2.65
C HIS A 9 -1.94 -4.50 -3.68
N ALA A 10 -1.58 -3.23 -3.78
CA ALA A 10 -2.15 -2.32 -4.77
C ALA A 10 -1.13 -1.23 -5.10
N VAL A 11 -1.25 -0.68 -6.31
CA VAL A 11 -0.50 0.50 -6.75
C VAL A 11 -1.52 1.54 -7.16
N THR A 12 -1.35 2.77 -6.68
CA THR A 12 -2.22 3.88 -7.04
C THR A 12 -1.88 4.40 -8.43
N ASP A 13 -2.90 4.77 -9.21
CA ASP A 13 -2.75 5.53 -10.43
C ASP A 13 -2.46 7.03 -10.15
N GLU A 14 -2.36 7.82 -11.21
CA GLU A 14 -2.12 9.28 -11.13
C GLU A 14 -3.22 10.05 -10.39
N GLN A 15 -4.42 9.47 -10.28
CA GLN A 15 -5.58 10.04 -9.57
C GLN A 15 -5.65 9.56 -8.11
N GLY A 16 -4.70 8.72 -7.68
CA GLY A 16 -4.69 8.10 -6.35
C GLY A 16 -5.62 6.90 -6.21
N LYS A 17 -6.25 6.44 -7.29
CA LYS A 17 -7.15 5.27 -7.27
C LYS A 17 -6.33 3.99 -7.38
N TYR A 18 -6.84 2.91 -6.80
CA TYR A 18 -6.14 1.64 -6.79
C TYR A 18 -7.13 0.47 -6.83
N GLN A 19 -6.66 -0.68 -7.31
CA GLN A 19 -7.37 -1.94 -7.17
C GLN A 19 -6.49 -2.88 -6.34
N VAL A 20 -7.05 -3.43 -5.26
CA VAL A 20 -6.33 -4.43 -4.47
C VAL A 20 -6.30 -5.75 -5.23
N LEU A 21 -5.10 -6.31 -5.37
CA LEU A 21 -4.86 -7.62 -5.91
C LEU A 21 -4.46 -8.57 -4.78
N HIS A 22 -5.00 -9.78 -4.78
CA HIS A 22 -4.51 -10.88 -3.97
C HIS A 22 -3.03 -11.15 -4.28
N ARG A 23 -2.33 -11.87 -3.41
CA ARG A 23 -0.92 -12.28 -3.64
C ARG A 23 -0.68 -13.15 -4.87
N THR A 24 -1.75 -13.63 -5.50
CA THR A 24 -1.75 -14.41 -6.75
C THR A 24 -2.14 -13.55 -7.96
N ASP A 25 -2.10 -12.23 -7.82
CA ASP A 25 -2.46 -11.22 -8.82
C ASP A 25 -3.91 -11.28 -9.32
N GLN A 26 -4.78 -11.96 -8.57
CA GLN A 26 -6.22 -11.98 -8.82
C GLN A 26 -6.88 -10.76 -8.18
N ALA A 27 -7.93 -10.23 -8.80
CA ALA A 27 -8.64 -9.06 -8.29
C ALA A 27 -9.32 -9.34 -6.93
N GLY A 28 -9.15 -8.42 -6.00
CA GLY A 28 -9.77 -8.44 -4.68
C GLY A 28 -9.07 -9.35 -3.66
N ILE A 29 -9.53 -9.25 -2.42
CA ILE A 29 -9.13 -10.11 -1.30
C ILE A 29 -10.38 -10.54 -0.53
N GLN A 30 -10.24 -11.58 0.30
CA GLN A 30 -11.34 -12.11 1.10
C GLN A 30 -11.82 -11.10 2.16
N PRO A 31 -13.06 -11.24 2.66
CA PRO A 31 -13.52 -10.48 3.82
C PRO A 31 -12.62 -10.66 5.06
N GLY A 32 -12.47 -9.59 5.83
CA GLY A 32 -11.84 -9.58 7.14
C GLY A 32 -11.08 -8.29 7.49
N LYS A 33 -10.22 -8.36 8.52
CA LYS A 33 -9.60 -7.19 9.17
C LYS A 33 -8.12 -7.09 8.86
N TYR A 34 -7.74 -6.16 8.01
CA TYR A 34 -6.39 -6.01 7.51
C TYR A 34 -5.67 -4.85 8.17
N LEU A 35 -4.37 -5.04 8.43
CA LEU A 35 -3.45 -3.93 8.65
C LEU A 35 -3.04 -3.38 7.28
N VAL A 36 -3.10 -2.06 7.12
CA VAL A 36 -2.75 -1.39 5.86
C VAL A 36 -1.44 -0.64 6.06
N THR A 37 -0.55 -0.74 5.09
CA THR A 37 0.71 0.00 5.05
C THR A 37 0.86 0.67 3.69
N PHE A 38 1.50 1.83 3.67
CA PHE A 38 1.65 2.66 2.48
C PHE A 38 3.12 2.92 2.20
N SER A 39 3.50 2.95 0.93
CA SER A 39 4.84 3.33 0.50
C SER A 39 4.77 4.32 -0.64
N LYS A 40 5.54 5.40 -0.55
CA LYS A 40 5.86 6.30 -1.65
C LYS A 40 7.36 6.42 -1.73
N ILE A 41 7.94 5.69 -2.67
CA ILE A 41 9.40 5.67 -2.84
C ILE A 41 9.77 6.69 -3.90
N THR A 42 10.68 7.59 -3.54
CA THR A 42 11.26 8.60 -4.42
C THR A 42 12.78 8.53 -4.31
N GLN A 43 13.49 9.21 -5.19
CA GLN A 43 14.89 9.57 -4.94
C GLN A 43 14.97 10.49 -3.71
N LYS A 44 16.16 10.60 -3.09
CA LYS A 44 16.40 11.48 -1.92
C LYS A 44 16.08 12.96 -2.18
N ASP A 45 16.17 13.40 -3.43
CA ASP A 45 15.80 14.75 -3.86
C ASP A 45 14.28 14.94 -4.06
N GLY A 46 13.49 13.88 -3.83
CA GLY A 46 12.04 13.88 -3.98
C GLY A 46 11.54 13.54 -5.39
N THR A 47 12.43 13.39 -6.38
CA THR A 47 12.04 13.04 -7.75
C THR A 47 11.62 11.57 -7.88
N PRO A 48 10.79 11.20 -8.87
CA PRO A 48 10.44 9.81 -9.12
C PRO A 48 11.66 8.92 -9.41
N ILE A 49 11.53 7.63 -9.14
CA ILE A 49 12.55 6.65 -9.53
C ILE A 49 12.58 6.57 -11.07
N PRO A 50 13.74 6.71 -11.73
CA PRO A 50 13.83 6.66 -13.19
C PRO A 50 13.37 5.31 -13.75
N GLU A 51 12.80 5.34 -14.95
CA GLU A 51 12.39 4.12 -15.65
C GLU A 51 13.58 3.18 -15.87
N GLY A 52 13.36 1.87 -15.68
CA GLY A 52 14.40 0.85 -15.85
C GLY A 52 15.43 0.78 -14.72
N LYS A 53 15.31 1.58 -13.66
CA LYS A 53 16.16 1.52 -12.47
C LYS A 53 15.45 0.83 -11.31
N GLY A 54 16.15 -0.09 -10.65
CA GLY A 54 15.69 -0.68 -9.40
C GLY A 54 16.06 0.19 -8.21
N LEU A 55 15.46 -0.10 -7.04
CA LEU A 55 15.81 0.55 -5.78
C LEU A 55 17.27 0.31 -5.37
N ALA A 56 17.94 -0.71 -5.92
CA ALA A 56 19.36 -0.95 -5.70
C ALA A 56 20.27 0.02 -6.49
N ASP A 57 19.75 0.67 -7.54
CA ASP A 57 20.52 1.49 -8.46
C ASP A 57 20.43 2.99 -8.18
N VAL A 58 19.63 3.38 -7.18
CA VAL A 58 19.31 4.78 -6.87
C VAL A 58 19.34 5.02 -5.37
N ASP A 59 19.69 6.24 -5.00
CA ASP A 59 19.66 6.66 -3.61
C ASP A 59 18.23 7.08 -3.26
N TRP A 60 17.44 6.13 -2.76
CA TRP A 60 16.02 6.29 -2.52
C TRP A 60 15.70 6.73 -1.09
N MET A 61 14.50 7.30 -0.92
CA MET A 61 13.90 7.55 0.38
C MET A 61 12.43 7.15 0.40
N GLN A 62 11.95 6.77 1.58
CA GLN A 62 10.53 6.63 1.84
C GLN A 62 9.94 8.02 2.12
N GLY A 63 9.06 8.50 1.24
CA GLY A 63 8.41 9.81 1.34
C GLY A 63 7.20 9.84 2.27
N ILE A 64 6.81 8.70 2.86
CA ILE A 64 5.72 8.60 3.83
C ILE A 64 6.28 8.32 5.24
N PRO A 65 5.74 8.96 6.30
CA PRO A 65 6.17 8.72 7.67
C PRO A 65 6.09 7.23 8.10
N PRO A 66 6.99 6.77 8.99
CA PRO A 66 7.01 5.39 9.47
C PRO A 66 5.69 4.89 10.07
N GLN A 67 4.87 5.79 10.60
CA GLN A 67 3.53 5.49 11.16
C GLN A 67 2.51 5.00 10.13
N TYR A 68 2.83 5.09 8.83
CA TYR A 68 2.02 4.55 7.75
C TYR A 68 2.78 3.49 6.94
N SER A 69 4.12 3.57 6.89
CA SER A 69 4.93 2.70 6.03
C SER A 69 5.46 1.43 6.68
N LYS A 70 5.51 1.37 8.02
CA LYS A 70 6.00 0.18 8.73
C LYS A 70 4.87 -0.56 9.42
N ALA A 71 4.78 -1.87 9.23
CA ALA A 71 3.74 -2.69 9.85
C ALA A 71 3.75 -2.62 11.39
N GLU A 72 4.94 -2.52 12.00
CA GLU A 72 5.12 -2.34 13.44
C GLU A 72 4.53 -1.03 14.00
N ASN A 73 4.42 0.01 13.17
CA ASN A 73 3.97 1.34 13.58
C ASN A 73 2.62 1.73 12.99
N SER A 74 2.18 1.06 11.92
CA SER A 74 0.93 1.37 11.26
C SER A 74 -0.24 1.11 12.19
N LYS A 75 -1.12 2.12 12.27
CA LYS A 75 -2.39 2.02 12.97
C LYS A 75 -3.57 1.99 12.00
N VAL A 76 -3.31 2.04 10.69
CA VAL A 76 -4.35 2.04 9.67
C VAL A 76 -4.88 0.63 9.50
N LYS A 77 -6.19 0.49 9.68
CA LYS A 77 -6.89 -0.78 9.54
C LYS A 77 -7.99 -0.65 8.50
N ALA A 78 -8.21 -1.71 7.75
CA ALA A 78 -9.32 -1.84 6.83
C ALA A 78 -10.15 -3.05 7.23
N GLU A 79 -11.47 -2.88 7.25
CA GLU A 79 -12.42 -3.98 7.41
C GLU A 79 -13.15 -4.16 6.09
N ILE A 80 -12.99 -5.34 5.50
CA ILE A 80 -13.69 -5.75 4.29
C ILE A 80 -14.82 -6.66 4.74
N ALA A 81 -16.05 -6.15 4.69
CA ALA A 81 -17.23 -6.94 4.98
C ALA A 81 -17.64 -7.81 3.78
N GLU A 82 -17.57 -7.24 2.57
CA GLU A 82 -18.00 -7.87 1.32
C GLU A 82 -17.07 -7.43 0.16
N THR A 83 -17.01 -8.23 -0.91
CA THR A 83 -16.16 -7.95 -2.09
C THR A 83 -17.06 -7.84 -3.32
N PRO A 84 -16.99 -6.74 -4.11
CA PRO A 84 -16.05 -5.62 -4.03
C PRO A 84 -16.37 -4.61 -2.92
N ALA A 85 -15.33 -3.99 -2.36
CA ALA A 85 -15.44 -2.88 -1.40
C ALA A 85 -14.63 -1.69 -1.91
N ASN A 86 -15.15 -0.48 -1.67
CA ASN A 86 -14.43 0.77 -1.88
C ASN A 86 -14.05 1.34 -0.52
N ILE A 87 -12.75 1.54 -0.29
CA ILE A 87 -12.20 2.07 0.95
C ILE A 87 -11.22 3.18 0.59
N ASP A 88 -11.47 4.39 1.08
CA ASP A 88 -10.55 5.52 0.91
C ASP A 88 -9.69 5.70 2.16
N PHE A 89 -8.43 6.08 1.96
CA PHE A 89 -7.49 6.34 3.04
C PHE A 89 -6.94 7.76 2.94
N GLU A 90 -7.23 8.57 3.95
CA GLU A 90 -6.62 9.89 4.10
C GLU A 90 -5.39 9.79 5.02
N LEU A 91 -4.22 10.17 4.51
CA LEU A 91 -2.98 10.23 5.28
C LEU A 91 -2.77 11.65 5.81
N LYS A 92 -2.52 11.78 7.12
CA LYS A 92 -2.24 13.07 7.78
C LYS A 92 -0.74 13.20 7.98
N PHE A 93 -0.14 14.18 7.31
CA PHE A 93 1.30 14.49 7.37
C PHE A 93 1.58 15.65 8.32
#